data_AF-A0A318ENK2-F1
#
_entry.id   AF-A0A318ENK2-F1
#
_cell.length_a   1.000
_cell.length_b   1.000
_cell.length_c   1.000
_cell.angle_alpha   90.00
_cell.angle_beta   90.00
_cell.angle_gamma   90.00
#
_symmetry.space_group_name_H-M   'P 1'
#
loop_
_entity.id
_entity.type
_entity.pdbx_description
1 polymer ?
#
loop_
_entity_poly.entity_id
_entity_poly.type
_entity_poly.pdbx_seq_one_letter_code
_entity_poly.pdbx_strand_id
1 'polypeptide(L)'
;MHLILLIATLAALASGPLWYLLARRRLALLSFLDGFVLVSISGLVLLDVMPEAFADGGWWSLGFLVTGLIGPTLLEHGLSRVRRGAHLAALALAIVGLVLHSLGDGAALIAEDIHTHGALGLAIAIHSVPVGLVVWWLLYPVFGAWLPALALVAMCIGTVVGYTFGVTVAALLGTDGWAWFQALIAGSILHVIFGRPHLDEDTAHHHSVAPFEGLGNLAALAVLALLTFAHGDDPAVSPFVRASLELALMAAPLLLGAHVLAGVIAGCGFWRGRDPGRGMQRLGCALRAGFVDAVDRSAAYVLASLALGALLLTGEVDAAQPVAAGWTRWASLVALVALYALALLRRGGRAWLLDLFGGGHAAGH
;
A
#
# COMPACT_ATOMS: atom_id res chain seq x y z
N MET A 1 28.90 1.07 6.91
CA MET A 1 27.45 0.87 7.19
C MET A 1 26.73 0.30 5.97
N HIS A 2 26.93 0.88 4.78
CA HIS A 2 26.33 0.43 3.51
C HIS A 2 26.45 -1.07 3.21
N LEU A 3 27.63 -1.69 3.41
CA LEU A 3 27.79 -3.14 3.18
C LEU A 3 26.93 -3.99 4.14
N ILE A 4 26.78 -3.57 5.40
CA ILE A 4 25.95 -4.28 6.38
C ILE A 4 24.48 -4.19 5.96
N LEU A 5 24.04 -3.01 5.52
CA LEU A 5 22.67 -2.78 5.04
C LEU A 5 22.38 -3.55 3.74
N LEU A 6 23.36 -3.63 2.82
CA LEU A 6 23.27 -4.48 1.63
C LEU A 6 23.10 -5.95 2.02
N ILE A 7 23.95 -6.48 2.90
CA ILE A 7 23.84 -7.87 3.37
C ILE A 7 22.50 -8.10 4.07
N ALA A 8 22.04 -7.16 4.90
CA ALA A 8 20.74 -7.23 5.56
C ALA A 8 19.58 -7.26 4.55
N THR A 9 19.64 -6.44 3.51
CA THR A 9 18.64 -6.38 2.42
C THR A 9 18.61 -7.68 1.63
N LEU A 10 19.77 -8.22 1.25
CA LEU A 10 19.87 -9.50 0.56
C LEU A 10 19.35 -10.67 1.43
N ALA A 11 19.69 -10.67 2.72
CA ALA A 11 19.20 -11.67 3.67
C ALA A 11 17.69 -11.55 3.89
N ALA A 12 17.16 -10.34 3.99
CA ALA A 12 15.73 -10.07 4.09
C ALA A 12 14.97 -10.56 2.86
N LEU A 13 15.44 -10.24 1.66
CA LEU A 13 14.85 -10.71 0.41
C LEU A 13 14.89 -12.25 0.31
N ALA A 14 16.03 -12.86 0.67
CA ALA A 14 16.20 -14.31 0.67
C ALA A 14 15.40 -15.03 1.78
N SER A 15 14.83 -14.30 2.75
CA SER A 15 14.05 -14.89 3.86
C SER A 15 12.63 -15.29 3.46
N GLY A 16 12.13 -14.84 2.30
CA GLY A 16 10.78 -15.14 1.79
C GLY A 16 10.35 -16.62 1.84
N PRO A 17 11.17 -17.58 1.36
CA PRO A 17 10.88 -19.01 1.43
C PRO A 17 10.70 -19.52 2.87
N LEU A 18 11.47 -18.98 3.82
CA LEU A 18 11.40 -19.36 5.23
C LEU A 18 10.06 -18.92 5.83
N TRP A 19 9.69 -17.65 5.64
CA TRP A 19 8.41 -17.13 6.10
C TRP A 19 7.22 -17.87 5.47
N TYR A 20 7.29 -18.17 4.17
CA TYR A 20 6.27 -18.98 3.50
C TYR A 20 6.17 -20.39 4.08
N LEU A 21 7.30 -21.05 4.35
CA LEU A 21 7.35 -22.39 4.93
C LEU A 21 6.74 -22.43 6.34
N LEU A 22 6.99 -21.40 7.15
CA LEU A 22 6.38 -21.24 8.47
C LEU A 22 4.87 -20.97 8.39
N ALA A 23 4.46 -20.14 7.42
CA ALA A 23 3.08 -19.70 7.27
C ALA A 23 2.16 -20.75 6.64
N ARG A 24 2.63 -21.54 5.67
CA ARG A 24 1.78 -22.45 4.87
C ARG A 24 0.98 -23.47 5.67
N ARG A 25 1.37 -23.74 6.93
CA ARG A 25 0.67 -24.67 7.84
C ARG A 25 -0.33 -23.97 8.78
N ARG A 26 -0.42 -22.65 8.77
CA ARG A 26 -1.20 -21.83 9.72
C ARG A 26 -2.01 -20.78 8.97
N LEU A 27 -3.30 -21.05 8.77
CA LEU A 27 -4.23 -20.14 8.07
C LEU A 27 -4.24 -18.71 8.65
N ALA A 28 -4.21 -18.59 9.98
CA ALA A 28 -4.16 -17.28 10.65
C ALA A 28 -2.88 -16.49 10.30
N LEU A 29 -1.73 -17.17 10.21
CA LEU A 29 -0.47 -16.52 9.86
C LEU A 29 -0.43 -16.15 8.37
N LEU A 30 -1.00 -16.96 7.49
CA LEU A 30 -1.16 -16.59 6.07
C LEU A 30 -2.03 -15.35 5.92
N SER A 31 -3.18 -15.31 6.59
CA SER A 31 -4.08 -14.15 6.56
C SER A 31 -3.42 -12.88 7.12
N PHE A 32 -2.68 -13.00 8.23
CA PHE A 32 -1.88 -11.90 8.76
C PHE A 32 -0.81 -11.41 7.78
N LEU A 33 -0.02 -12.32 7.22
CA LEU A 33 1.05 -11.96 6.28
C LEU A 33 0.50 -11.36 4.99
N ASP A 34 -0.66 -11.81 4.53
CA ASP A 34 -1.33 -11.26 3.36
C ASP A 34 -1.73 -9.79 3.57
N GLY A 35 -2.38 -9.47 4.69
CA GLY A 35 -2.71 -8.09 5.05
C GLY A 35 -1.45 -7.24 5.27
N PHE A 36 -0.47 -7.79 5.98
CA PHE A 36 0.80 -7.12 6.23
C PHE A 36 1.52 -6.76 4.92
N VAL A 37 1.64 -7.71 3.99
CA VAL A 37 2.22 -7.52 2.66
C VAL A 37 1.47 -6.47 1.86
N LEU A 38 0.14 -6.55 1.84
CA LEU A 38 -0.70 -5.65 1.06
C LEU A 38 -0.45 -4.19 1.46
N VAL A 39 -0.52 -3.92 2.76
CA VAL A 39 -0.38 -2.56 3.30
C VAL A 39 1.07 -2.10 3.30
N SER A 40 2.03 -2.98 3.61
CA SER A 40 3.45 -2.58 3.60
C SER A 40 3.92 -2.18 2.21
N ILE A 41 3.69 -3.01 1.18
CA ILE A 41 4.19 -2.68 -0.17
C ILE A 41 3.43 -1.50 -0.77
N SER A 42 2.09 -1.47 -0.66
CA SER A 42 1.30 -0.33 -1.16
C SER A 42 1.67 0.96 -0.42
N GLY A 43 1.86 0.87 0.90
CA GLY A 43 2.23 2.00 1.75
C GLY A 43 3.59 2.59 1.37
N LEU A 44 4.63 1.77 1.21
CA LEU A 44 5.96 2.23 0.80
C LEU A 44 5.95 2.87 -0.60
N VAL A 45 5.24 2.25 -1.55
CA VAL A 45 5.11 2.83 -2.88
C VAL A 45 4.43 4.20 -2.81
N LEU A 46 3.37 4.36 -2.01
CA LEU A 46 2.64 5.61 -1.89
C LEU A 46 3.37 6.67 -1.05
N LEU A 47 4.14 6.27 -0.02
CA LEU A 47 4.75 7.18 0.95
C LEU A 47 6.19 7.57 0.60
N ASP A 48 6.94 6.66 -0.01
CA ASP A 48 8.36 6.85 -0.30
C ASP A 48 8.59 7.04 -1.80
N VAL A 49 8.18 6.07 -2.63
CA VAL A 49 8.54 6.05 -4.06
C VAL A 49 7.78 7.08 -4.89
N MET A 50 6.45 7.16 -4.72
CA MET A 50 5.61 8.05 -5.53
C MET A 50 5.87 9.53 -5.25
N PRO A 51 5.99 9.99 -4.00
CA PRO A 51 6.24 11.41 -3.73
C PRO A 51 7.55 11.90 -4.34
N GLU A 52 8.64 11.13 -4.21
CA GLU A 52 9.94 11.46 -4.78
C GLU A 52 9.89 11.48 -6.31
N ALA A 53 9.27 10.46 -6.92
CA ALA A 53 9.11 10.40 -8.38
C ALA A 53 8.29 11.59 -8.93
N PHE A 54 7.30 12.10 -8.19
CA PHE A 54 6.53 13.28 -8.59
C PHE A 54 7.27 14.59 -8.33
N ALA A 55 8.06 14.67 -7.26
CA ALA A 55 8.88 15.84 -6.95
C ALA A 55 9.96 16.06 -8.04
N ASP A 56 10.66 15.00 -8.42
CA ASP A 56 11.77 15.09 -9.37
C ASP A 56 11.31 15.00 -10.83
N GLY A 57 10.37 14.11 -11.15
CA GLY A 57 9.90 13.88 -12.52
C GLY A 57 8.70 14.73 -12.95
N GLY A 58 8.13 15.50 -12.03
CA GLY A 58 7.00 16.40 -12.27
C GLY A 58 5.75 15.68 -12.81
N TRP A 59 4.95 16.39 -13.59
CA TRP A 59 3.67 15.87 -14.10
C TRP A 59 3.81 14.67 -15.04
N TRP A 60 4.97 14.51 -15.71
CA TRP A 60 5.21 13.37 -16.59
C TRP A 60 5.30 12.04 -15.83
N SER A 61 5.68 12.07 -14.55
CA SER A 61 5.67 10.89 -13.67
C SER A 61 4.29 10.24 -13.58
N LEU A 62 3.20 11.02 -13.67
CA LEU A 62 1.84 10.47 -13.73
C LEU A 62 1.63 9.62 -14.99
N GLY A 63 2.14 10.06 -16.14
CA GLY A 63 2.06 9.32 -17.39
C GLY A 63 2.79 7.98 -17.32
N PHE A 64 4.00 7.98 -16.75
CA PHE A 64 4.77 6.75 -16.53
C PHE A 64 4.12 5.84 -15.48
N LEU A 65 3.60 6.38 -14.38
CA LEU A 65 2.85 5.63 -13.37
C LEU A 65 1.64 4.91 -13.98
N VAL A 66 0.81 5.64 -14.74
CA VAL A 66 -0.36 5.06 -15.41
C VAL A 66 0.05 4.01 -16.44
N THR A 67 1.12 4.27 -17.19
CA THR A 67 1.68 3.30 -18.14
C THR A 67 2.17 2.04 -17.43
N GLY A 68 2.80 2.17 -16.27
CA GLY A 68 3.24 1.04 -15.44
C GLY A 68 2.06 0.23 -14.89
N LEU A 69 1.01 0.94 -14.46
CA LEU A 69 -0.20 0.35 -13.89
C LEU A 69 -1.02 -0.44 -14.92
N ILE A 70 -1.11 0.06 -16.14
CA ILE A 70 -1.98 -0.50 -17.20
C ILE A 70 -1.18 -1.37 -18.19
N GLY A 71 0.12 -1.16 -18.29
CA GLY A 71 1.03 -1.83 -19.23
C GLY A 71 0.94 -3.36 -19.21
N PRO A 72 1.01 -4.03 -18.04
CA PRO A 72 0.88 -5.49 -17.96
C PRO A 72 -0.48 -5.98 -18.50
N THR A 73 -1.58 -5.28 -18.18
CA THR A 73 -2.92 -5.61 -18.68
C THR A 73 -3.01 -5.45 -20.19
N LEU A 74 -2.47 -4.36 -20.76
CA LEU A 74 -2.48 -4.15 -22.20
C LEU A 74 -1.67 -5.23 -22.93
N LEU A 75 -0.53 -5.64 -22.37
CA LEU A 75 0.29 -6.72 -22.91
C LEU A 75 -0.49 -8.05 -22.93
N GLU A 76 -1.18 -8.35 -21.83
CA GLU A 76 -1.99 -9.58 -21.72
C GLU A 76 -3.16 -9.57 -22.72
N HIS A 77 -3.87 -8.45 -22.87
CA HIS A 77 -4.97 -8.30 -23.82
C HIS A 77 -4.49 -8.35 -25.27
N GLY A 78 -3.38 -7.68 -25.60
CA GLY A 78 -2.81 -7.67 -26.95
C GLY A 78 -2.34 -9.05 -27.41
N LEU A 79 -1.83 -9.87 -26.47
CA LEU A 79 -1.34 -11.22 -26.74
C LEU A 79 -2.40 -12.31 -26.51
N SER A 80 -3.63 -11.95 -26.15
CA SER A 80 -4.73 -12.87 -25.81
C SER A 80 -5.07 -13.89 -26.91
N ARG A 81 -4.76 -13.58 -28.18
CA ARG A 81 -4.87 -14.53 -29.31
C ARG A 81 -3.95 -15.74 -29.17
N VAL A 82 -2.87 -15.64 -28.39
CA VAL A 82 -1.92 -16.72 -28.05
C VAL A 82 -2.08 -17.03 -26.56
N ARG A 83 -3.22 -17.65 -26.20
CA ARG A 83 -3.75 -17.76 -24.83
C ARG A 83 -2.77 -18.28 -23.75
N ARG A 84 -1.75 -19.09 -24.13
CA ARG A 84 -0.69 -19.55 -23.21
C ARG A 84 0.53 -18.62 -23.13
N GLY A 85 0.81 -17.85 -24.19
CA GLY A 85 1.97 -16.95 -24.24
C GLY A 85 1.73 -15.62 -23.50
N ALA A 86 0.49 -15.11 -23.51
CA ALA A 86 0.14 -13.84 -22.88
C ALA A 86 0.43 -13.81 -21.38
N HIS A 87 -0.02 -14.83 -20.65
CA HIS A 87 0.19 -14.94 -19.20
C HIS A 87 1.67 -15.06 -18.84
N LEU A 88 2.44 -15.86 -19.59
CA LEU A 88 3.88 -15.99 -19.39
C LEU A 88 4.63 -14.69 -19.70
N ALA A 89 4.19 -13.93 -20.71
CA ALA A 89 4.78 -12.64 -21.04
C ALA A 89 4.49 -11.59 -19.95
N ALA A 90 3.26 -11.53 -19.44
CA ALA A 90 2.90 -10.67 -18.32
C ALA A 90 3.70 -11.05 -17.05
N LEU A 91 3.86 -12.36 -16.79
CA LEU A 91 4.69 -12.85 -15.69
C LEU A 91 6.16 -12.46 -15.86
N ALA A 92 6.72 -12.65 -17.05
CA ALA A 92 8.10 -12.27 -17.34
C ALA A 92 8.30 -10.76 -17.16
N LEU A 93 7.36 -9.95 -17.64
CA LEU A 93 7.37 -8.50 -17.43
C LEU A 93 7.31 -8.14 -15.94
N ALA A 94 6.48 -8.83 -15.15
CA ALA A 94 6.39 -8.62 -13.71
C ALA A 94 7.72 -8.97 -13.00
N ILE A 95 8.36 -10.09 -13.36
CA ILE A 95 9.67 -10.47 -12.82
C ILE A 95 10.73 -9.43 -13.20
N VAL A 96 10.75 -8.96 -14.46
CA VAL A 96 11.67 -7.92 -14.91
C VAL A 96 11.44 -6.62 -14.13
N GLY A 97 10.20 -6.17 -14.00
CA GLY A 97 9.85 -4.98 -13.23
C GLY A 97 10.33 -5.07 -11.77
N LEU A 98 10.23 -6.26 -11.18
CA LEU A 98 10.67 -6.49 -9.80
C LEU A 98 12.20 -6.55 -9.66
N VAL A 99 12.92 -7.07 -10.64
CA VAL A 99 14.39 -6.98 -10.69
C VAL A 99 14.85 -5.53 -10.84
N LEU A 100 14.18 -4.75 -11.70
CA LEU A 100 14.46 -3.32 -11.86
C LEU A 100 14.12 -2.52 -10.60
N HIS A 101 13.06 -2.88 -9.89
CA HIS A 101 12.75 -2.33 -8.58
C HIS A 101 13.87 -2.58 -7.57
N SER A 102 14.32 -3.84 -7.46
CA SER A 102 15.43 -4.21 -6.57
C SER A 102 16.76 -3.55 -6.95
N LEU A 103 16.97 -3.22 -8.22
CA LEU A 103 18.07 -2.37 -8.66
C LEU A 103 17.94 -0.95 -8.10
N GLY A 104 16.74 -0.38 -8.10
CA GLY A 104 16.45 0.90 -7.42
C GLY A 104 16.80 0.85 -5.94
N ASP A 105 16.41 -0.20 -5.22
CA ASP A 105 16.74 -0.39 -3.79
C ASP A 105 18.26 -0.38 -3.57
N GLY A 106 19.00 -1.08 -4.44
CA GLY A 106 20.46 -1.08 -4.43
C GLY A 106 21.04 0.32 -4.62
N ALA A 107 20.53 1.07 -5.59
CA ALA A 107 20.97 2.44 -5.88
C ALA A 107 20.73 3.40 -4.72
N ALA A 108 19.61 3.26 -4.02
CA ALA A 108 19.30 4.05 -2.83
C ALA A 108 20.24 3.72 -1.65
N LEU A 109 20.62 2.44 -1.46
CA LEU A 109 21.53 2.02 -0.39
C LEU A 109 22.94 2.63 -0.46
N ILE A 110 23.42 2.94 -1.68
CA ILE A 110 24.73 3.58 -1.89
C ILE A 110 24.64 5.11 -1.89
N ALA A 111 23.46 5.67 -2.20
CA ALA A 111 23.22 7.11 -2.21
C ALA A 111 23.02 7.69 -0.79
N GLU A 112 22.66 6.88 0.21
CA GLU A 112 22.51 7.31 1.60
C GLU A 112 23.84 7.87 2.15
N ASP A 113 23.79 9.04 2.80
CA ASP A 113 24.99 9.71 3.32
C ASP A 113 25.42 9.14 4.69
N ILE A 114 26.71 9.24 5.01
CA ILE A 114 27.32 8.61 6.22
C ILE A 114 26.80 9.24 7.53
N HIS A 115 26.23 10.45 7.45
CA HIS A 115 25.77 11.25 8.59
C HIS A 115 24.28 11.08 8.90
N THR A 116 23.47 10.62 7.95
CA THR A 116 22.08 10.21 8.17
C THR A 116 22.07 8.81 8.78
N HIS A 117 21.29 8.62 9.84
CA HIS A 117 21.33 7.44 10.71
C HIS A 117 20.83 6.13 10.05
N GLY A 118 21.32 5.70 8.89
CA GLY A 118 21.07 4.38 8.27
C GLY A 118 19.59 3.97 8.17
N ALA A 119 18.68 4.93 8.27
CA ALA A 119 17.25 4.71 8.46
C ALA A 119 16.61 4.32 7.13
N LEU A 120 17.09 4.90 6.03
CA LEU A 120 16.63 4.57 4.69
C LEU A 120 17.08 3.16 4.33
N GLY A 121 18.36 2.82 4.54
CA GLY A 121 18.82 1.46 4.30
C GLY A 121 18.17 0.42 5.22
N LEU A 122 17.78 0.79 6.45
CA LEU A 122 17.00 -0.08 7.33
C LEU A 122 15.56 -0.25 6.81
N ALA A 123 14.91 0.81 6.33
CA ALA A 123 13.60 0.72 5.68
C ALA A 123 13.68 -0.16 4.43
N ILE A 124 14.77 -0.06 3.66
CA ILE A 124 15.06 -0.90 2.50
C ILE A 124 15.14 -2.39 2.90
N ALA A 125 15.93 -2.68 3.92
CA ALA A 125 16.08 -4.04 4.42
C ALA A 125 14.77 -4.60 4.99
N ILE A 126 14.00 -3.80 5.74
CA ILE A 126 12.76 -4.25 6.38
C ILE A 126 11.69 -4.58 5.33
N HIS A 127 11.52 -3.76 4.29
CA HIS A 127 10.49 -4.03 3.30
C HIS A 127 10.84 -5.17 2.33
N SER A 128 12.13 -5.46 2.18
CA SER A 128 12.59 -6.58 1.37
C SER A 128 12.07 -7.93 1.86
N VAL A 129 11.71 -8.04 3.16
CA VAL A 129 11.08 -9.23 3.75
C VAL A 129 9.68 -9.50 3.13
N PRO A 130 8.70 -8.57 3.19
CA PRO A 130 7.44 -8.68 2.45
C PRO A 130 7.61 -9.02 0.98
N VAL A 131 8.53 -8.33 0.29
CA VAL A 131 8.75 -8.49 -1.15
C VAL A 131 9.22 -9.91 -1.47
N GLY A 132 10.24 -10.41 -0.78
CA GLY A 132 10.74 -11.77 -0.97
C GLY A 132 9.69 -12.84 -0.67
N LEU A 133 8.89 -12.63 0.38
CA LEU A 133 7.76 -13.49 0.71
C LEU A 133 6.73 -13.53 -0.41
N VAL A 134 6.35 -12.37 -0.96
CA VAL A 134 5.39 -12.25 -2.05
C VAL A 134 5.83 -12.99 -3.29
N VAL A 135 7.07 -12.79 -3.72
CA VAL A 135 7.62 -13.43 -4.93
C VAL A 135 7.55 -14.94 -4.78
N TRP A 136 8.01 -15.44 -3.63
CA TRP A 136 7.98 -16.86 -3.34
C TRP A 136 6.54 -17.39 -3.32
N TRP A 137 5.64 -16.70 -2.61
CA TRP A 137 4.25 -17.12 -2.46
C TRP A 137 3.50 -17.12 -3.80
N LEU A 138 3.72 -16.15 -4.68
CA LEU A 138 3.05 -16.10 -5.98
C LEU A 138 3.52 -17.21 -6.93
N LEU A 139 4.83 -17.43 -7.01
CA LEU A 139 5.42 -18.31 -8.00
C LEU A 139 5.45 -19.77 -7.56
N TYR A 140 5.60 -20.05 -6.26
CA TYR A 140 5.78 -21.41 -5.75
C TYR A 140 4.61 -22.38 -6.02
N PRO A 141 3.34 -22.01 -5.80
CA PRO A 141 2.20 -22.91 -6.04
C PRO A 141 2.06 -23.31 -7.51
N VAL A 142 2.45 -22.43 -8.43
CA VAL A 142 2.28 -22.63 -9.87
C VAL A 142 3.49 -23.34 -10.49
N PHE A 143 4.71 -22.94 -10.10
CA PHE A 143 5.94 -23.35 -10.78
C PHE A 143 6.90 -24.18 -9.92
N GLY A 144 6.52 -24.48 -8.67
CA GLY A 144 7.41 -25.12 -7.69
C GLY A 144 8.54 -24.20 -7.23
N ALA A 145 9.60 -24.77 -6.66
CA ALA A 145 10.65 -23.99 -5.99
C ALA A 145 11.66 -23.30 -6.95
N TRP A 146 11.80 -23.79 -8.18
CA TRP A 146 12.88 -23.36 -9.09
C TRP A 146 12.69 -21.93 -9.60
N LEU A 147 11.54 -21.62 -10.20
CA LEU A 147 11.23 -20.28 -10.72
C LEU A 147 11.26 -19.16 -9.66
N PRO A 148 10.62 -19.30 -8.48
CA PRO A 148 10.73 -18.30 -7.43
C PRO A 148 12.16 -18.13 -6.93
N ALA A 149 12.92 -19.22 -6.79
CA ALA A 149 14.34 -19.12 -6.41
C ALA A 149 15.15 -18.34 -7.44
N LEU A 150 14.93 -18.61 -8.74
CA LEU A 150 15.58 -17.89 -9.82
C LEU A 150 15.21 -16.39 -9.81
N ALA A 151 13.94 -16.06 -9.59
CA ALA A 151 13.48 -14.69 -9.48
C ALA A 151 14.14 -13.96 -8.30
N LEU A 152 14.17 -14.57 -7.11
CA LEU A 152 14.84 -14.00 -5.93
C LEU A 152 16.35 -13.81 -6.16
N VAL A 153 17.03 -14.77 -6.80
CA VAL A 153 18.44 -14.63 -7.15
C VAL A 153 18.65 -13.49 -8.15
N ALA A 154 17.80 -13.37 -9.16
CA ALA A 154 17.86 -12.27 -10.13
C ALA A 154 17.65 -10.91 -9.46
N MET A 155 16.73 -10.83 -8.50
CA MET A 155 16.50 -9.61 -7.71
C MET A 155 17.70 -9.28 -6.81
N CYS A 156 18.29 -10.26 -6.13
CA CYS A 156 19.52 -10.07 -5.36
C CYS A 156 20.66 -9.53 -6.24
N ILE A 157 20.83 -10.07 -7.45
CA ILE A 157 21.79 -9.56 -8.43
C ILE A 157 21.43 -8.12 -8.82
N GLY A 158 20.15 -7.83 -9.06
CA GLY A 158 19.64 -6.48 -9.32
C GLY A 158 20.04 -5.49 -8.22
N THR A 159 19.82 -5.84 -6.95
CA THR A 159 20.23 -5.02 -5.79
C THR A 159 21.73 -4.79 -5.73
N VAL A 160 22.54 -5.81 -5.99
CA VAL A 160 24.00 -5.65 -6.03
C VAL A 160 24.42 -4.73 -7.18
N VAL A 161 23.85 -4.92 -8.37
CA VAL A 161 24.11 -4.07 -9.54
C VAL A 161 23.71 -2.62 -9.27
N GLY A 162 22.54 -2.39 -8.66
CA GLY A 162 22.09 -1.08 -8.23
C GLY A 162 23.03 -0.44 -7.21
N TYR A 163 23.48 -1.21 -6.22
CA TYR A 163 24.44 -0.75 -5.23
C TYR A 163 25.79 -0.34 -5.84
N THR A 164 26.26 -1.07 -6.86
CA THR A 164 27.56 -0.78 -7.48
C THR A 164 27.50 0.26 -8.58
N PHE A 165 26.41 0.31 -9.35
CA PHE A 165 26.30 1.14 -10.56
C PHE A 165 25.18 2.19 -10.49
N GLY A 166 24.43 2.26 -9.39
CA GLY A 166 23.26 3.13 -9.24
C GLY A 166 23.57 4.60 -9.49
N VAL A 167 24.68 5.10 -8.93
CA VAL A 167 25.15 6.48 -9.15
C VAL A 167 25.44 6.75 -10.63
N THR A 168 26.06 5.80 -11.33
CA THR A 168 26.35 5.92 -12.76
C THR A 168 25.07 5.90 -13.60
N VAL A 169 24.13 5.01 -13.27
CA VAL A 169 22.84 4.90 -13.96
C VAL A 169 22.00 6.16 -13.76
N ALA A 170 21.94 6.67 -12.54
CA ALA A 170 21.25 7.93 -12.22
C ALA A 170 21.90 9.11 -12.97
N ALA A 171 23.23 9.17 -13.05
CA ALA A 171 23.93 10.21 -13.81
C ALA A 171 23.67 10.13 -15.33
N LEU A 172 23.46 8.94 -15.89
CA LEU A 172 23.14 8.74 -17.31
C LEU A 172 21.69 9.10 -17.64
N LEU A 173 20.75 8.79 -16.76
CA LEU A 173 19.32 9.06 -16.94
C LEU A 173 18.95 10.52 -16.60
N GLY A 174 19.74 11.17 -15.76
CA GLY A 174 19.37 12.44 -15.13
C GLY A 174 18.31 12.25 -14.03
N THR A 175 18.00 13.34 -13.32
CA THR A 175 16.98 13.37 -12.26
C THR A 175 15.61 12.95 -12.78
N ASP A 176 15.17 13.56 -13.88
CA ASP A 176 13.83 13.37 -14.42
C ASP A 176 13.67 11.93 -14.97
N GLY A 177 14.68 11.43 -15.68
CA GLY A 177 14.66 10.09 -16.24
C GLY A 177 14.64 9.00 -15.18
N TRP A 178 15.36 9.19 -14.07
CA TRP A 178 15.32 8.30 -12.92
C TRP A 178 13.93 8.31 -12.26
N ALA A 179 13.35 9.49 -12.07
CA ALA A 179 12.03 9.66 -11.47
C ALA A 179 10.92 9.02 -12.33
N TRP A 180 10.96 9.20 -13.66
CA TRP A 180 10.00 8.56 -14.58
C TRP A 180 10.13 7.04 -14.58
N PHE A 181 11.36 6.53 -14.51
CA PHE A 181 11.62 5.10 -14.38
C PHE A 181 11.06 4.54 -13.07
N GLN A 182 11.27 5.22 -11.94
CA GLN A 182 10.68 4.85 -10.65
C GLN A 182 9.15 4.88 -10.70
N ALA A 183 8.54 5.91 -11.31
CA ALA A 183 7.10 5.99 -11.46
C ALA A 183 6.53 4.83 -12.29
N LEU A 184 7.19 4.47 -13.41
CA LEU A 184 6.80 3.32 -14.23
C LEU A 184 6.84 2.02 -13.42
N ILE A 185 7.91 1.80 -12.66
CA ILE A 185 8.06 0.59 -11.83
C ILE A 185 7.01 0.57 -10.71
N ALA A 186 6.81 1.69 -10.00
CA ALA A 186 5.79 1.85 -8.96
C ALA A 186 4.41 1.48 -9.49
N GLY A 187 4.04 1.97 -10.68
CA GLY A 187 2.79 1.63 -11.35
C GLY A 187 2.67 0.13 -11.59
N SER A 188 3.73 -0.51 -12.07
CA SER A 188 3.75 -1.97 -12.33
C SER A 188 3.64 -2.80 -11.04
N ILE A 189 4.21 -2.34 -9.92
CA ILE A 189 4.09 -2.99 -8.62
C ILE A 189 2.65 -2.87 -8.10
N LEU A 190 2.05 -1.67 -8.19
CA LEU A 190 0.65 -1.46 -7.84
C LEU A 190 -0.28 -2.34 -8.69
N HIS A 191 0.04 -2.50 -9.99
CA HIS A 191 -0.68 -3.43 -10.85
C HIS A 191 -0.63 -4.85 -10.31
N VAL A 192 0.54 -5.37 -9.94
CA VAL A 192 0.69 -6.75 -9.44
C VAL A 192 0.01 -6.94 -8.08
N ILE A 193 0.00 -5.93 -7.22
CA ILE A 193 -0.60 -6.01 -5.89
C ILE A 193 -2.12 -5.96 -5.96
N PHE A 194 -2.68 -5.01 -6.73
CA PHE A 194 -4.13 -4.86 -6.87
C PHE A 194 -4.72 -5.85 -7.87
N GLY A 195 -3.96 -6.20 -8.91
CA GLY A 195 -4.29 -7.18 -9.94
C GLY A 195 -4.13 -8.62 -9.47
N ARG A 196 -4.31 -8.93 -8.18
CA ARG A 196 -4.44 -10.32 -7.73
C ARG A 196 -5.91 -10.76 -7.59
N PRO A 197 -6.48 -11.38 -8.64
CA PRO A 197 -7.56 -12.35 -8.51
C PRO A 197 -7.09 -13.74 -8.04
N HIS A 198 -5.79 -13.96 -7.86
CA HIS A 198 -5.18 -15.30 -7.75
C HIS A 198 -5.68 -16.12 -6.55
N LEU A 199 -6.70 -16.96 -6.78
CA LEU A 199 -6.67 -18.44 -6.80
C LEU A 199 -8.08 -18.97 -6.48
N ASP A 200 -8.88 -19.12 -7.53
CA ASP A 200 -10.15 -19.87 -7.66
C ASP A 200 -11.27 -19.65 -6.63
N GLU A 201 -12.46 -19.44 -7.19
CA GLU A 201 -13.79 -19.52 -6.56
C GLU A 201 -14.01 -20.81 -5.74
N ASP A 202 -13.13 -21.81 -5.85
CA ASP A 202 -13.13 -23.05 -5.08
C ASP A 202 -12.52 -22.91 -3.66
N THR A 203 -11.70 -21.88 -3.39
CA THR A 203 -11.15 -21.60 -2.05
C THR A 203 -12.01 -20.65 -1.23
N ALA A 204 -13.17 -20.22 -1.75
CA ALA A 204 -14.15 -19.36 -1.08
C ALA A 204 -14.71 -19.95 0.24
N HIS A 205 -14.36 -21.21 0.56
CA HIS A 205 -14.68 -21.87 1.84
C HIS A 205 -13.55 -21.85 2.88
N HIS A 206 -12.39 -21.26 2.60
CA HIS A 206 -11.43 -20.93 3.65
C HIS A 206 -11.68 -19.49 4.08
N HIS A 207 -12.63 -19.33 5.01
CA HIS A 207 -12.88 -18.08 5.73
C HIS A 207 -11.55 -17.37 5.98
N SER A 208 -11.30 -16.27 5.27
CA SER A 208 -10.35 -15.28 5.76
C SER A 208 -10.86 -14.95 7.15
N VAL A 209 -10.07 -15.29 8.16
CA VAL A 209 -10.43 -14.93 9.52
C VAL A 209 -10.08 -13.45 9.60
N ALA A 210 -11.01 -12.62 9.14
CA ALA A 210 -10.90 -11.18 8.96
C ALA A 210 -10.08 -10.43 10.03
N PRO A 211 -10.15 -10.77 11.34
CA PRO A 211 -9.30 -10.12 12.32
C PRO A 211 -7.80 -10.32 12.10
N PHE A 212 -7.32 -11.46 11.58
CA PHE A 212 -5.89 -11.67 11.37
C PHE A 212 -5.33 -10.86 10.20
N GLU A 213 -6.08 -10.76 9.09
CA GLU A 213 -5.72 -9.85 7.98
C GLU A 213 -5.68 -8.40 8.47
N GLY A 214 -6.72 -7.98 9.20
CA GLY A 214 -6.78 -6.66 9.82
C GLY A 214 -5.63 -6.38 10.77
N LEU A 215 -5.22 -7.36 11.58
CA LEU A 215 -4.02 -7.26 12.42
C LEU A 215 -2.74 -7.12 11.59
N GLY A 216 -2.63 -7.84 10.48
CA GLY A 216 -1.53 -7.71 9.52
C GLY A 216 -1.42 -6.29 8.97
N ASN A 217 -2.56 -5.73 8.54
CA ASN A 217 -2.64 -4.35 8.05
C ASN A 217 -2.19 -3.34 9.11
N LEU A 218 -2.69 -3.46 10.35
CA LEU A 218 -2.31 -2.57 11.44
C LEU A 218 -0.83 -2.70 11.81
N ALA A 219 -0.29 -3.92 11.80
CA ALA A 219 1.13 -4.15 12.03
C ALA A 219 1.99 -3.50 10.93
N ALA A 220 1.57 -3.59 9.66
CA ALA A 220 2.24 -2.91 8.56
C ALA A 220 2.17 -1.38 8.70
N LEU A 221 1.01 -0.82 9.04
CA LEU A 221 0.88 0.63 9.32
C LEU A 221 1.77 1.06 10.48
N ALA A 222 1.87 0.26 11.54
CA ALA A 222 2.74 0.55 12.67
C ALA A 222 4.23 0.52 12.28
N VAL A 223 4.65 -0.43 11.44
CA VAL A 223 6.01 -0.47 10.90
C VAL A 223 6.27 0.75 10.01
N LEU A 224 5.37 1.09 9.09
CA LEU A 224 5.50 2.27 8.23
C LEU A 224 5.61 3.55 9.07
N ALA A 225 4.71 3.74 10.04
CA ALA A 225 4.76 4.88 10.94
C ALA A 225 6.09 4.93 11.71
N LEU A 226 6.55 3.78 12.25
CA LEU A 226 7.83 3.70 12.94
C LEU A 226 8.99 4.07 12.01
N LEU A 227 8.99 3.60 10.76
CA LEU A 227 10.01 3.97 9.78
C LEU A 227 9.99 5.47 9.50
N THR A 228 8.82 6.06 9.29
CA THR A 228 8.67 7.52 9.07
C THR A 228 9.14 8.32 10.29
N PHE A 229 8.82 7.89 11.51
CA PHE A 229 9.29 8.57 12.74
C PHE A 229 10.77 8.32 13.04
N ALA A 230 11.31 7.15 12.68
CA ALA A 230 12.72 6.81 12.87
C ALA A 230 13.65 7.54 11.89
N HIS A 231 13.13 7.99 10.75
CA HIS A 231 13.77 8.98 9.88
C HIS A 231 13.79 10.41 10.51
N GLY A 232 13.50 10.54 11.80
CA GLY A 232 13.34 11.81 12.50
C GLY A 232 14.54 12.76 12.45
N ASP A 233 14.19 14.05 12.47
CA ASP A 233 15.01 15.27 12.65
C ASP A 233 15.46 16.08 11.41
N ASP A 234 15.05 15.72 10.18
CA ASP A 234 15.12 16.66 9.05
C ASP A 234 13.76 17.40 8.86
N PRO A 235 13.71 18.73 8.70
CA PRO A 235 12.46 19.50 8.59
C PRO A 235 11.65 19.23 7.31
N ALA A 236 12.02 18.22 6.52
CA ALA A 236 11.29 17.76 5.35
C ALA A 236 10.51 16.47 5.67
N VAL A 237 9.47 16.56 6.52
CA VAL A 237 8.34 15.64 6.35
C VAL A 237 7.97 15.71 4.87
N SER A 238 8.00 14.59 4.14
CA SER A 238 7.84 14.61 2.68
C SER A 238 6.63 15.48 2.32
N PRO A 239 6.71 16.34 1.28
CA PRO A 239 5.62 17.26 0.93
C PRO A 239 4.27 16.54 0.85
N PHE A 240 4.28 15.27 0.44
CA PHE A 240 3.14 14.36 0.46
C PHE A 240 2.58 14.06 1.85
N VAL A 241 3.40 13.67 2.82
CA VAL A 241 2.94 13.38 4.19
C VAL A 241 2.39 14.64 4.85
N ARG A 242 3.03 15.79 4.63
CA ARG A 242 2.54 17.09 5.13
C ARG A 242 1.19 17.44 4.50
N ALA A 243 1.07 17.37 3.16
CA ALA A 243 -0.18 17.60 2.45
C ALA A 243 -1.30 16.66 2.93
N SER A 244 -0.97 15.37 3.11
CA SER A 244 -1.89 14.36 3.63
C SER A 244 -2.41 14.71 5.03
N LEU A 245 -1.50 15.11 5.93
CA LEU A 245 -1.86 15.49 7.30
C LEU A 245 -2.71 16.75 7.33
N GLU A 246 -2.40 17.77 6.53
CA GLU A 246 -3.17 19.01 6.45
C GLU A 246 -4.58 18.77 5.90
N LEU A 247 -4.69 18.02 4.80
CA LEU A 247 -5.99 17.62 4.24
C LEU A 247 -6.80 16.80 5.26
N ALA A 248 -6.15 15.87 5.97
CA ALA A 248 -6.79 15.06 6.99
C ALA A 248 -7.28 15.91 8.18
N LEU A 249 -6.46 16.85 8.67
CA LEU A 249 -6.84 17.78 9.75
C LEU A 249 -7.99 18.71 9.34
N MET A 250 -8.01 19.14 8.07
CA MET A 250 -9.09 19.97 7.53
C MET A 250 -10.40 19.17 7.37
N ALA A 251 -10.32 17.94 6.84
CA ALA A 251 -11.47 17.09 6.58
C ALA A 251 -12.04 16.44 7.84
N ALA A 252 -11.22 16.21 8.87
CA ALA A 252 -11.59 15.38 10.01
C ALA A 252 -12.89 15.81 10.73
N PRO A 253 -13.08 17.08 11.13
CA PRO A 253 -14.32 17.48 11.79
C PRO A 253 -15.57 17.25 10.92
N LEU A 254 -15.45 17.46 9.61
CA LEU A 254 -16.55 17.30 8.66
C LEU A 254 -16.89 15.82 8.45
N LEU A 255 -15.87 14.97 8.28
CA LEU A 255 -16.04 13.53 8.14
C LEU A 255 -16.65 12.89 9.39
N LEU A 256 -16.19 13.29 10.58
CA LEU A 256 -16.76 12.83 11.84
C LEU A 256 -18.22 13.30 11.98
N GLY A 257 -18.51 14.54 11.60
CA GLY A 257 -19.87 15.07 11.53
C GLY A 257 -20.77 14.30 10.56
N ALA A 258 -20.24 13.88 9.41
CA ALA A 258 -20.96 13.06 8.43
C ALA A 258 -21.31 11.67 8.99
N HIS A 259 -20.41 11.04 9.75
CA HIS A 259 -20.70 9.76 10.44
C HIS A 259 -21.77 9.92 11.52
N VAL A 260 -21.72 10.99 12.30
CA VAL A 260 -22.77 11.33 13.27
C VAL A 260 -24.12 11.52 12.57
N LEU A 261 -24.15 12.30 11.49
CA LEU A 261 -25.36 12.57 10.71
C LEU A 261 -25.93 11.28 10.11
N ALA A 262 -25.09 10.40 9.57
CA ALA A 262 -25.52 9.10 9.05
C ALA A 262 -26.21 8.25 10.14
N GLY A 263 -25.66 8.24 11.36
CA GLY A 263 -26.27 7.59 12.51
C GLY A 263 -27.62 8.19 12.90
N VAL A 264 -27.72 9.52 12.91
CA VAL A 264 -28.98 10.25 13.18
C VAL A 264 -30.04 9.93 12.14
N ILE A 265 -29.70 9.97 10.84
CA ILE A 265 -30.63 9.67 9.74
C ILE A 265 -31.13 8.22 9.85
N ALA A 266 -30.25 7.25 10.12
CA ALA A 266 -30.64 5.86 10.30
C ALA A 266 -31.55 5.67 11.54
N GLY A 267 -31.20 6.34 12.64
CA GLY A 267 -32.03 6.37 13.85
C GLY A 267 -33.41 6.96 13.61
N CYS A 268 -33.51 8.04 12.83
CA CYS A 268 -34.76 8.71 12.46
C CYS A 268 -35.56 7.95 11.38
N GLY A 269 -34.92 7.26 10.43
CA GLY A 269 -35.62 6.42 9.44
C GLY A 269 -36.43 5.30 10.10
N PHE A 270 -35.92 4.79 11.23
CA PHE A 270 -36.62 3.83 12.08
C PHE A 270 -37.82 4.42 12.85
N TRP A 271 -37.92 5.76 12.98
CA TRP A 271 -39.04 6.42 13.68
C TRP A 271 -40.42 6.19 13.01
N ARG A 272 -40.46 5.74 11.74
CA ARG A 272 -41.74 5.47 11.06
C ARG A 272 -42.46 4.20 11.55
N GLY A 273 -41.81 3.33 12.32
CA GLY A 273 -42.45 2.18 12.97
C GLY A 273 -42.78 2.47 14.45
N ARG A 274 -44.06 2.59 14.79
CA ARG A 274 -44.57 2.85 16.15
C ARG A 274 -44.14 1.75 17.13
N ASP A 275 -43.20 2.04 18.04
CA ASP A 275 -43.10 1.35 19.34
C ASP A 275 -42.24 2.15 20.36
N PRO A 276 -42.84 2.86 21.33
CA PRO A 276 -42.15 3.79 22.23
C PRO A 276 -41.15 3.18 23.23
N GLY A 277 -41.20 1.87 23.49
CA GLY A 277 -40.47 1.22 24.60
C GLY A 277 -39.00 0.83 24.35
N ARG A 278 -38.41 1.16 23.20
CA ARG A 278 -37.10 0.61 22.75
C ARG A 278 -35.99 1.66 22.58
N GLY A 279 -35.96 2.71 23.40
CA GLY A 279 -34.98 3.80 23.31
C GLY A 279 -33.51 3.34 23.26
N MET A 280 -33.13 2.38 24.11
CA MET A 280 -31.75 1.86 24.15
C MET A 280 -31.36 1.11 22.87
N GLN A 281 -32.29 0.31 22.31
CA GLN A 281 -32.06 -0.42 21.06
C GLN A 281 -31.94 0.53 19.86
N ARG A 282 -32.73 1.62 19.85
CA ARG A 282 -32.65 2.67 18.82
C ARG A 282 -31.30 3.38 18.82
N LEU A 283 -30.80 3.73 20.01
CA LEU A 283 -29.46 4.33 20.15
C LEU A 283 -28.38 3.36 19.65
N GLY A 284 -28.47 2.07 19.99
CA GLY A 284 -27.56 1.04 19.48
C GLY A 284 -27.55 0.95 17.94
N CYS A 285 -28.72 0.95 17.30
CA CYS A 285 -28.82 0.93 15.83
C CYS A 285 -28.25 2.20 15.20
N ALA A 286 -28.54 3.38 15.75
CA ALA A 286 -28.02 4.65 15.25
C ALA A 286 -26.49 4.71 15.36
N LEU A 287 -25.93 4.29 16.50
CA LEU A 287 -24.47 4.23 16.71
C LEU A 287 -23.81 3.25 15.76
N ARG A 288 -24.38 2.05 15.58
CA ARG A 288 -23.87 1.06 14.62
C ARG A 288 -23.89 1.60 13.19
N ALA A 289 -25.01 2.19 12.76
CA ALA A 289 -25.15 2.72 11.41
C ALA A 289 -24.14 3.84 11.12
N GLY A 290 -23.92 4.76 12.07
CA GLY A 290 -23.01 5.90 11.91
C GLY A 290 -21.53 5.55 12.06
N PHE A 291 -21.15 4.76 13.08
CA PHE A 291 -19.76 4.53 13.47
C PHE A 291 -19.18 3.17 13.06
N VAL A 292 -20.04 2.24 12.61
CA VAL A 292 -19.60 0.95 12.06
C VAL A 292 -19.93 0.91 10.58
N ASP A 293 -21.22 0.90 10.20
CA ASP A 293 -21.61 0.61 8.83
C ASP A 293 -21.27 1.75 7.85
N ALA A 294 -21.40 3.01 8.25
CA ALA A 294 -20.99 4.14 7.42
C ALA A 294 -19.47 4.25 7.31
N VAL A 295 -18.75 4.08 8.43
CA VAL A 295 -17.28 4.08 8.45
C VAL A 295 -16.74 2.98 7.55
N ASP A 296 -17.25 1.76 7.71
CA ASP A 296 -16.81 0.59 6.95
C ASP A 296 -16.98 0.82 5.44
N ARG A 297 -18.08 1.46 5.00
CA ARG A 297 -18.35 1.75 3.58
C ARG A 297 -17.54 2.91 3.02
N SER A 298 -17.18 3.90 3.83
CA SER A 298 -16.53 5.12 3.34
C SER A 298 -15.03 5.13 3.49
N ALA A 299 -14.46 4.37 4.45
CA ALA A 299 -13.05 4.48 4.84
C ALA A 299 -12.09 4.38 3.65
N ALA A 300 -12.30 3.39 2.78
CA ALA A 300 -11.46 3.18 1.59
C ALA A 300 -11.48 4.38 0.64
N TYR A 301 -12.67 4.90 0.31
CA TYR A 301 -12.82 6.07 -0.58
C TYR A 301 -12.24 7.34 0.04
N VAL A 302 -12.46 7.55 1.34
CA VAL A 302 -11.91 8.71 2.05
C VAL A 302 -10.39 8.69 2.01
N LEU A 303 -9.77 7.56 2.37
CA LEU A 303 -8.30 7.43 2.36
C LEU A 303 -7.73 7.57 0.95
N ALA A 304 -8.35 6.95 -0.06
CA ALA A 304 -7.94 7.10 -1.46
C ALA A 304 -8.04 8.56 -1.94
N SER A 305 -9.12 9.26 -1.57
CA SER A 305 -9.30 10.67 -1.93
C SER A 305 -8.30 11.61 -1.24
N LEU A 306 -7.96 11.34 0.02
CA LEU A 306 -6.94 12.08 0.76
C LEU A 306 -5.55 11.86 0.15
N ALA A 307 -5.20 10.61 -0.17
CA ALA A 307 -3.92 10.28 -0.81
C ALA A 307 -3.80 10.91 -2.20
N LEU A 308 -4.86 10.83 -3.02
CA LEU A 308 -4.88 11.47 -4.33
C LEU A 308 -4.79 13.00 -4.22
N GLY A 309 -5.55 13.60 -3.31
CA GLY A 309 -5.50 15.04 -3.05
C GLY A 309 -4.11 15.49 -2.60
N ALA A 310 -3.47 14.73 -1.70
CA ALA A 310 -2.11 15.02 -1.25
C ALA A 310 -1.11 14.93 -2.40
N LEU A 311 -1.21 13.91 -3.25
CA LEU A 311 -0.34 13.72 -4.41
C LEU A 311 -0.46 14.89 -5.42
N LEU A 312 -1.68 15.38 -5.64
CA LEU A 312 -1.93 16.50 -6.56
C LEU A 312 -1.48 17.85 -6.00
N LEU A 313 -1.42 18.00 -4.68
CA LEU A 313 -1.09 19.25 -3.99
C LEU A 313 0.36 19.32 -3.49
N THR A 314 1.16 18.26 -3.65
CA THR A 314 2.55 18.22 -3.16
C THR A 314 3.39 19.41 -3.62
N GLY A 315 3.20 19.89 -4.86
CA GLY A 315 3.91 21.05 -5.39
C GLY A 315 3.41 22.42 -4.90
N GLU A 316 2.19 22.52 -4.37
CA GLU A 316 1.61 23.79 -3.90
C GLU A 316 1.80 24.01 -2.39
N VAL A 317 1.94 22.92 -1.62
CA VAL A 317 1.98 22.94 -0.15
C VAL A 317 3.31 23.49 0.40
N ASP A 318 4.41 23.43 -0.35
CA ASP A 318 5.70 24.02 0.07
C ASP A 318 5.63 25.55 0.26
N ALA A 319 4.64 26.23 -0.34
CA ALA A 319 4.43 27.66 -0.18
C ALA A 319 3.44 28.03 0.95
N ALA A 320 2.73 27.05 1.52
CA ALA A 320 1.69 27.30 2.51
C ALA A 320 2.24 27.28 3.94
N GLN A 321 1.85 28.27 4.76
CA GLN A 321 2.18 28.24 6.18
C GLN A 321 1.42 27.10 6.88
N PRO A 322 2.05 26.40 7.84
CA PRO A 322 1.42 25.30 8.55
C PRO A 322 0.12 25.77 9.19
N VAL A 323 -0.98 25.10 8.85
CA VAL A 323 -2.29 25.45 9.38
C VAL A 323 -2.28 25.20 10.89
N ALA A 324 -2.39 26.26 11.69
CA ALA A 324 -2.53 26.15 13.14
C ALA A 324 -3.81 25.34 13.46
N ALA A 325 -3.64 24.05 13.74
CA ALA A 325 -4.74 23.15 13.99
C ALA A 325 -5.21 23.30 15.44
N GLY A 326 -6.41 23.85 15.62
CA GLY A 326 -7.05 23.90 16.92
C GLY A 326 -7.29 22.49 17.49
N TRP A 327 -7.42 22.39 18.81
CA TRP A 327 -7.61 21.12 19.53
C TRP A 327 -8.77 20.28 18.99
N THR A 328 -9.81 20.90 18.46
CA THR A 328 -10.96 20.24 17.84
C THR A 328 -10.60 19.44 16.59
N ARG A 329 -9.67 19.94 15.75
CA ARG A 329 -9.23 19.24 14.53
C ARG A 329 -8.40 18.01 14.90
N TRP A 330 -7.47 18.15 15.83
CA TRP A 330 -6.68 17.04 16.35
C TRP A 330 -7.54 15.97 17.02
N ALA A 331 -8.47 16.36 17.89
CA ALA A 331 -9.39 15.43 18.54
C ALA A 331 -10.26 14.67 17.51
N SER A 332 -10.76 15.38 16.49
CA SER A 332 -11.54 14.77 15.40
C SER A 332 -10.70 13.78 14.59
N LEU A 333 -9.45 14.14 14.27
CA LEU A 333 -8.54 13.29 13.53
C LEU A 333 -8.21 12.02 14.31
N VAL A 334 -7.87 12.13 15.59
CA VAL A 334 -7.60 10.96 16.46
C VAL A 334 -8.81 10.03 16.52
N ALA A 335 -10.02 10.58 16.67
CA ALA A 335 -11.24 9.78 16.66
C ALA A 335 -11.46 9.05 15.32
N LEU A 336 -11.25 9.72 14.19
CA LEU A 336 -11.37 9.11 12.87
C LEU A 336 -10.31 8.05 12.61
N VAL A 337 -9.06 8.30 12.98
CA VAL A 337 -7.97 7.32 12.85
C VAL A 337 -8.33 6.06 13.65
N ALA A 338 -8.85 6.20 14.87
CA ALA A 338 -9.31 5.06 15.65
C ALA A 338 -10.47 4.31 14.97
N LEU A 339 -11.46 5.03 14.43
CA LEU A 339 -12.58 4.43 13.69
C LEU A 339 -12.10 3.66 12.45
N TYR A 340 -11.17 4.23 11.68
CA TYR A 340 -10.65 3.62 10.45
C TYR A 340 -9.72 2.45 10.75
N ALA A 341 -8.91 2.53 11.81
CA ALA A 341 -8.11 1.40 12.29
C ALA A 341 -8.99 0.24 12.74
N LEU A 342 -10.09 0.52 13.46
CA LEU A 342 -11.08 -0.51 13.84
C LEU A 342 -11.80 -1.10 12.63
N ALA A 343 -12.16 -0.27 11.65
CA ALA A 343 -12.77 -0.75 10.40
C ALA A 343 -11.81 -1.64 9.61
N LEU A 344 -10.53 -1.27 9.53
CA LEU A 344 -9.48 -2.06 8.90
C LEU A 344 -9.23 -3.39 9.63
N LEU A 345 -9.28 -3.37 10.97
CA LEU A 345 -9.20 -4.57 11.80
C LEU A 345 -10.38 -5.53 11.58
N ARG A 346 -11.58 -4.98 11.40
CA ARG A 346 -12.81 -5.77 11.20
C ARG A 346 -12.93 -6.34 9.79
N ARG A 347 -12.63 -5.54 8.77
CA ARG A 347 -12.90 -5.88 7.36
C ARG A 347 -11.69 -6.40 6.61
N GLY A 348 -10.48 -6.05 7.03
CA GLY A 348 -9.28 -6.29 6.24
C GLY A 348 -9.12 -5.25 5.12
N GLY A 349 -7.94 -5.27 4.49
CA GLY A 349 -7.54 -4.29 3.47
C GLY A 349 -8.03 -4.73 2.10
N ARG A 350 -8.16 -6.03 1.87
CA ARG A 350 -8.75 -6.57 0.64
C ARG A 350 -10.22 -6.19 0.49
N ALA A 351 -10.98 -6.23 1.58
CA ALA A 351 -12.38 -5.80 1.53
C ALA A 351 -12.49 -4.32 1.12
N TRP A 352 -11.57 -3.46 1.56
CA TRP A 352 -11.52 -2.06 1.13
C TRP A 352 -11.16 -1.91 -0.36
N LEU A 353 -10.22 -2.71 -0.87
CA LEU A 353 -9.87 -2.71 -2.30
C LEU A 353 -11.03 -3.19 -3.17
N LEU A 354 -11.78 -4.20 -2.72
CA LEU A 354 -12.97 -4.67 -3.41
C LEU A 354 -14.05 -3.60 -3.46
N ASP A 355 -14.22 -2.78 -2.42
CA ASP A 355 -15.15 -1.65 -2.48
C ASP A 355 -14.68 -0.59 -3.50
N LEU A 356 -13.37 -0.31 -3.57
CA LEU A 356 -12.80 0.69 -4.49
C LEU A 356 -12.90 0.28 -5.97
N PHE A 357 -12.59 -0.99 -6.27
CA PHE A 357 -12.42 -1.47 -7.65
C PHE A 357 -13.45 -2.51 -8.12
N GLY A 358 -14.16 -3.15 -7.19
CA GLY A 358 -15.10 -4.26 -7.45
C GLY A 358 -16.56 -3.85 -7.63
N GLY A 359 -16.85 -2.55 -7.69
CA GLY A 359 -18.21 -2.03 -7.88
C GLY A 359 -18.77 -2.32 -9.28
N GLY A 360 -19.39 -3.50 -9.47
CA GLY A 360 -20.08 -3.79 -10.72
C GLY A 360 -21.05 -4.96 -10.80
N HIS A 361 -20.88 -6.10 -10.11
CA HIS A 361 -21.67 -7.32 -10.42
C HIS A 361 -22.22 -8.07 -9.21
N ALA A 362 -22.92 -7.38 -8.30
CA ALA A 362 -23.73 -8.05 -7.27
C ALA A 362 -25.08 -7.36 -7.00
N ALA A 363 -25.69 -6.79 -8.04
CA ALA A 363 -27.07 -6.31 -8.02
C ALA A 363 -27.80 -6.83 -9.26
N GLY A 364 -28.32 -8.04 -9.17
CA GLY A 364 -29.23 -8.61 -10.18
C GLY A 364 -28.89 -10.05 -10.53
N HIS A 365 -29.43 -11.01 -9.78
CA HIS A 365 -30.30 -12.06 -10.32
C HIS A 365 -31.10 -12.70 -9.19
#